data_AF-R7TBT0-F1
#
_entry.id   AF-R7TBT0-F1
#
_cell.length_a   1.000
_cell.length_b   1.000
_cell.length_c   1.000
_cell.angle_alpha   90.00
_cell.angle_beta   90.00
_cell.angle_gamma   90.00
#
_symmetry.space_group_name_H-M   'P 1'
#
loop_
_entity.id
_entity.type
_entity.pdbx_description
1 polymer ?
#
loop_
_entity_poly.entity_id
_entity_poly.type
_entity_poly.pdbx_seq_one_letter_code
_entity_poly.pdbx_strand_id
1 'polypeptide(L)'
;MYLRVNVLAQGEDPKPLKVRQFQLINCWSEDRSFPEDEEVLLTLMELVTRWQQQSGVAPVTIHCTNGVERSALFAIASYLMDMLKAEQVVDVYLASRFITSKCPLALPLLEQSPTGAVPVPL
;
A
#
# COMPACT_ATOMS: atom_id res chain seq x y z
N MET A 1 15.53 -0.30 -6.45
CA MET A 1 14.14 0.02 -6.84
C MET A 1 13.37 0.60 -5.63
N TYR A 2 12.26 1.34 -5.80
CA TYR A 2 11.63 2.11 -4.70
C TYR A 2 10.09 2.02 -4.63
N LEU A 3 9.55 2.38 -3.46
CA LEU A 3 8.14 2.72 -3.22
C LEU A 3 8.08 4.02 -2.41
N ARG A 4 7.22 4.94 -2.80
CA ARG A 4 7.02 6.23 -2.12
C ARG A 4 5.54 6.48 -1.89
N VAL A 5 5.22 6.95 -0.69
CA VAL A 5 3.86 7.26 -0.26
C VAL A 5 3.84 8.69 0.29
N ASN A 6 3.06 9.55 -0.33
CA ASN A 6 2.91 10.95 0.03
C ASN A 6 1.54 11.16 0.67
N VAL A 7 1.53 11.72 1.88
CA VAL A 7 0.30 12.07 2.58
C VAL A 7 0.21 13.58 2.71
N LEU A 8 -0.87 14.14 2.19
CA LEU A 8 -1.20 15.56 2.33
C LEU A 8 -1.81 15.82 3.71
N ALA A 9 -1.53 16.98 4.27
CA ALA A 9 -2.24 17.50 5.44
C ALA A 9 -2.78 18.88 5.08
N GLN A 10 -4.09 19.08 5.30
CA GLN A 10 -4.72 20.37 5.04
C GLN A 10 -4.07 21.45 5.91
N GLY A 11 -3.70 22.55 5.25
CA GLY A 11 -3.37 23.81 5.91
C GLY A 11 -4.65 24.63 6.01
N GLU A 12 -4.88 25.24 7.16
CA GLU A 12 -5.92 26.26 7.33
C GLU A 12 -5.33 27.59 6.87
N ASP A 13 -5.98 28.30 5.93
CA ASP A 13 -5.49 29.57 5.36
C ASP A 13 -5.18 30.58 6.49
N PRO A 14 -3.95 31.14 6.65
CA PRO A 14 -2.82 31.31 5.71
C PRO A 14 -1.70 30.24 5.77
N LYS A 15 -1.96 29.07 6.35
CA LYS A 15 -0.94 28.04 6.60
C LYS A 15 -0.69 27.19 5.34
N PRO A 16 0.59 27.01 4.93
CA PRO A 16 0.91 26.21 3.76
C PRO A 16 0.53 24.74 3.96
N LEU A 17 0.13 24.09 2.86
CA LEU A 17 -0.11 22.64 2.79
C LEU A 17 1.16 21.89 3.22
N LYS A 18 1.02 20.93 4.14
CA LYS A 18 2.14 20.08 4.56
C LYS A 18 2.04 18.75 3.83
N VAL A 19 3.13 18.31 3.22
CA VAL A 19 3.25 16.99 2.60
C VAL A 19 4.27 16.20 3.38
N ARG A 20 3.94 14.95 3.75
CA ARG A 20 4.91 14.00 4.29
C ARG A 20 5.12 12.88 3.28
N GLN A 21 6.37 12.72 2.85
CA GLN A 21 6.80 11.62 2.00
C GLN A 21 7.43 10.52 2.86
N PHE A 22 6.90 9.31 2.73
CA PHE A 22 7.50 8.09 3.23
C PHE A 22 8.12 7.33 2.06
N GLN A 23 9.30 6.76 2.26
CA GLN A 23 10.03 6.13 1.17
C GLN A 23 10.70 4.84 1.64
N LEU A 24 10.42 3.76 0.92
CA LEU A 24 11.17 2.51 0.99
C LEU A 24 12.11 2.43 -0.21
N ILE A 25 13.40 2.22 0.08
CA ILE A 25 14.46 2.02 -0.90
C ILE A 25 15.23 0.75 -0.55
N ASN A 26 15.71 0.06 -1.57
CA ASN A 26 16.58 -1.11 -1.42
C ASN A 26 15.96 -2.26 -0.61
N CYS A 27 14.63 -2.33 -0.55
CA CYS A 27 13.90 -3.42 0.11
C CYS A 27 13.38 -4.49 -0.88
N TRP A 28 13.72 -4.36 -2.16
CA TRP A 28 13.29 -5.29 -3.21
C TRP A 28 14.47 -5.65 -4.11
N SER A 29 14.59 -6.94 -4.42
CA SER A 29 15.39 -7.43 -5.53
C SER A 29 14.80 -7.00 -6.88
N GLU A 30 15.60 -7.07 -7.95
CA GLU A 30 15.18 -6.60 -9.27
C GLU A 30 14.00 -7.40 -9.84
N ASP A 31 13.99 -8.70 -9.60
CA ASP A 31 13.00 -9.63 -10.19
C ASP A 31 11.78 -9.89 -9.29
N ARG A 32 11.62 -9.16 -8.18
CA ARG A 32 10.52 -9.38 -7.24
C ARG A 32 9.62 -8.17 -7.09
N SER A 33 8.31 -8.45 -7.09
CA SER A 33 7.28 -7.45 -6.82
C SER A 33 7.00 -7.26 -5.33
N PHE A 34 7.42 -8.20 -4.49
CA PHE A 34 7.30 -8.20 -3.03
C PHE A 34 8.64 -7.83 -2.38
N PRO A 35 8.62 -7.16 -1.21
CA PRO A 35 9.85 -6.85 -0.50
C PRO A 35 10.55 -8.11 0.02
N GLU A 36 11.85 -8.03 0.27
CA GLU A 36 12.63 -9.14 0.88
C GLU A 36 12.20 -9.43 2.32
N ASP A 37 11.76 -8.39 3.01
CA ASP A 37 11.18 -8.43 4.35
C ASP A 37 9.79 -7.80 4.32
N GLU A 38 8.77 -8.60 4.63
CA GLU A 38 7.37 -8.19 4.62
C GLU A 38 7.04 -7.20 5.76
N GLU A 39 7.77 -7.26 6.88
CA GLU A 39 7.56 -6.35 8.02
C GLU A 39 7.82 -4.89 7.63
N VAL A 40 8.70 -4.66 6.66
CA VAL A 40 9.01 -3.32 6.15
C VAL A 40 7.78 -2.68 5.51
N LEU A 41 6.95 -3.47 4.82
CA LEU A 41 5.71 -2.98 4.21
C LEU A 41 4.68 -2.62 5.29
N LEU A 42 4.52 -3.50 6.29
CA LEU A 42 3.61 -3.27 7.42
C LEU A 42 4.03 -2.02 8.21
N THR A 43 5.32 -1.86 8.47
CA THR A 43 5.88 -0.69 9.14
C THR A 43 5.59 0.60 8.36
N LEU A 44 5.77 0.58 7.03
CA LEU A 44 5.41 1.73 6.18
C LEU A 44 3.91 2.05 6.29
N MET A 45 3.04 1.04 6.25
CA MET A 45 1.60 1.22 6.35
C MET A 45 1.19 1.81 7.71
N GLU A 46 1.82 1.38 8.80
CA GLU A 46 1.59 1.94 10.14
C GLU A 46 1.99 3.42 10.18
N LEU A 47 3.17 3.77 9.67
CA LEU A 47 3.66 5.15 9.63
C LEU A 47 2.73 6.07 8.81
N VAL A 48 2.26 5.59 7.66
CA VAL A 48 1.31 6.30 6.80
C VAL A 48 -0.02 6.49 7.52
N THR A 49 -0.57 5.42 8.10
CA THR A 49 -1.84 5.44 8.84
C THR A 49 -1.79 6.43 10.00
N ARG A 50 -0.72 6.38 10.81
CA ARG A 50 -0.53 7.28 11.95
C ARG A 50 -0.48 8.74 11.53
N TRP A 51 0.18 9.04 10.41
CA TRP A 51 0.23 10.40 9.90
C TRP A 51 -1.11 10.86 9.30
N GLN A 52 -1.84 9.98 8.60
CA GLN A 52 -3.19 10.29 8.14
C GLN A 52 -4.14 10.63 9.29
N GLN A 53 -4.11 9.87 10.38
CA GLN A 53 -4.92 10.15 11.57
C GLN A 53 -4.66 11.55 12.16
N GLN A 54 -3.42 12.03 12.08
CA GLN A 54 -3.03 13.38 12.52
C GLN A 54 -3.37 14.47 11.50
N SER A 55 -3.43 14.12 10.23
CA SER A 55 -3.55 15.07 9.10
C SER A 55 -4.99 15.28 8.64
N GLY A 56 -5.93 14.47 9.14
CA GLY A 56 -7.31 14.44 8.69
C GLY A 56 -7.50 13.60 7.42
N VAL A 57 -8.71 13.63 6.87
CA VAL A 57 -9.03 12.91 5.63
C VAL A 57 -8.42 13.67 4.46
N ALA A 58 -7.27 13.17 4.00
CA ALA A 58 -6.53 13.75 2.89
C ALA A 58 -6.08 12.67 1.90
N PRO A 59 -5.98 13.00 0.60
CA PRO A 59 -5.52 12.05 -0.41
C PRO A 59 -4.10 11.54 -0.11
N VAL A 60 -3.90 10.25 -0.39
CA VAL A 60 -2.57 9.60 -0.36
C VAL A 60 -2.14 9.29 -1.77
N THR A 61 -0.94 9.73 -2.14
CA THR A 61 -0.35 9.46 -3.46
C THR A 61 0.73 8.40 -3.31
N ILE A 62 0.56 7.28 -4.01
CA ILE A 62 1.51 6.16 -4.01
C ILE A 62 2.18 6.09 -5.39
N HIS A 63 3.50 5.95 -5.41
CA HIS A 63 4.23 5.70 -6.65
C HIS A 63 5.44 4.77 -6.42
N CYS A 64 5.76 3.99 -7.44
CA CYS A 64 6.94 3.15 -7.50
C CYS A 64 7.71 3.42 -8.81
N THR A 65 8.72 2.62 -9.12
CA THR A 65 9.59 2.82 -10.29
C THR A 65 8.82 3.01 -11.61
N ASN A 66 7.83 2.17 -11.88
CA ASN A 66 6.97 2.22 -13.07
C ASN A 66 5.50 2.55 -12.75
N GLY A 67 5.18 2.78 -11.47
CA GLY A 67 3.83 3.07 -11.00
C GLY A 67 2.86 1.89 -10.89
N VAL A 68 3.29 0.65 -11.13
CA VAL A 68 2.39 -0.51 -11.23
C VAL A 68 2.51 -1.46 -10.04
N GLU A 69 3.52 -2.35 -10.00
CA GLU A 69 3.47 -3.56 -9.17
C GLU A 69 3.48 -3.24 -7.68
N ARG A 70 4.45 -2.43 -7.25
CA ARG A 70 4.65 -2.16 -5.81
C ARG A 70 3.62 -1.18 -5.27
N SER A 71 3.21 -0.23 -6.11
CA SER A 71 2.10 0.66 -5.80
C SER A 71 0.80 -0.13 -5.63
N ALA A 72 0.53 -1.08 -6.52
CA ALA A 72 -0.63 -1.95 -6.44
C ALA A 72 -0.58 -2.86 -5.21
N LEU A 73 0.58 -3.45 -4.90
CA LEU A 73 0.78 -4.25 -3.70
C LEU A 73 0.43 -3.45 -2.43
N PHE A 74 0.97 -2.23 -2.30
CA PHE A 74 0.68 -1.35 -1.17
C PHE A 74 -0.81 -0.98 -1.11
N ALA A 75 -1.44 -0.69 -2.26
CA ALA A 75 -2.86 -0.33 -2.32
C ALA A 75 -3.77 -1.52 -1.94
N ILE A 76 -3.47 -2.72 -2.42
CA ILE A 76 -4.19 -3.95 -2.06
C ILE A 76 -4.04 -4.22 -0.56
N ALA A 77 -2.81 -4.20 -0.04
CA ALA A 77 -2.56 -4.43 1.39
C ALA A 77 -3.28 -3.39 2.27
N SER A 78 -3.28 -2.12 1.88
CA SER A 78 -4.00 -1.05 2.58
C SER A 78 -5.51 -1.30 2.60
N TYR A 79 -6.09 -1.70 1.47
CA TYR A 79 -7.51 -2.00 1.38
C TYR A 79 -7.90 -3.24 2.20
N LEU A 80 -7.06 -4.28 2.22
CA LEU A 80 -7.26 -5.45 3.09
C LEU A 80 -7.22 -5.09 4.57
N MET A 81 -6.31 -4.20 4.97
CA MET A 81 -6.25 -3.70 6.35
C MET A 81 -7.48 -2.88 6.74
N ASP A 82 -8.05 -2.12 5.80
CA ASP A 82 -9.28 -1.37 6.03
C ASP A 82 -10.50 -2.31 6.17
N MET A 83 -10.60 -3.35 5.32
CA MET A 83 -11.61 -4.41 5.44
C MET A 83 -11.51 -5.12 6.80
N LEU A 84 -10.29 -5.51 7.18
CA LEU A 84 -10.05 -6.17 8.47
C LEU A 84 -10.50 -5.29 9.63
N LYS A 85 -10.14 -4.00 9.64
CA LYS A 85 -10.50 -3.08 10.72
C LYS A 85 -12.00 -2.80 10.78
N ALA A 86 -12.65 -2.62 9.64
CA ALA A 86 -14.06 -2.23 9.58
C ALA A 86 -15.03 -3.41 9.75
N GLU A 87 -14.71 -4.55 9.15
CA GLU A 87 -15.64 -5.67 8.97
C GLU A 87 -15.16 -6.96 9.65
N GLN A 88 -13.91 -7.03 10.11
CA GLN A 88 -13.28 -8.25 10.66
C GLN A 88 -13.26 -9.43 9.67
N VAL A 89 -13.39 -9.15 8.38
CA VAL A 89 -13.36 -10.11 7.28
C VAL A 89 -12.43 -9.56 6.20
N VAL A 90 -11.70 -10.46 5.52
CA VAL A 90 -10.73 -10.10 4.49
C VAL A 90 -10.95 -10.98 3.26
N ASP A 91 -11.12 -10.36 2.08
CA ASP A 91 -11.19 -11.04 0.79
C ASP A 91 -10.10 -10.52 -0.15
N VAL A 92 -9.06 -11.34 -0.31
CA VAL A 92 -7.89 -11.02 -1.14
C VAL A 92 -8.26 -10.90 -2.62
N TYR A 93 -9.18 -11.74 -3.11
CA TYR A 93 -9.60 -11.72 -4.51
C TYR A 93 -10.39 -10.46 -4.82
N LEU A 94 -11.33 -10.10 -3.95
CA LEU A 94 -12.11 -8.87 -4.06
C LEU A 94 -11.21 -7.64 -4.02
N ALA A 95 -10.27 -7.56 -3.07
CA ALA A 95 -9.33 -6.46 -2.97
C ALA A 95 -8.48 -6.31 -4.24
N SER A 96 -7.97 -7.43 -4.73
CA SER A 96 -7.16 -7.50 -5.93
C SER A 96 -7.94 -7.05 -7.18
N ARG A 97 -9.19 -7.50 -7.32
CA ARG A 97 -10.09 -7.06 -8.39
C ARG A 97 -10.46 -5.59 -8.28
N PHE A 98 -10.69 -5.10 -7.07
CA PHE A 98 -11.03 -3.70 -6.84
C PHE A 98 -9.89 -2.79 -7.33
N ILE A 99 -8.64 -3.07 -6.93
CA ILE A 99 -7.49 -2.28 -7.34
C ILE A 99 -7.19 -2.43 -8.84
N THR A 100 -7.25 -3.65 -9.39
CA THR A 100 -7.01 -3.88 -10.83
C THR A 100 -8.09 -3.25 -11.72
N SER A 101 -9.32 -3.08 -11.22
CA SER A 101 -10.36 -2.33 -11.95
C SER A 101 -10.01 -0.84 -12.13
N LYS A 102 -9.17 -0.29 -11.25
CA LYS A 102 -8.69 1.11 -11.31
C LYS A 102 -7.34 1.23 -11.99
N CYS A 103 -6.53 0.18 -11.95
CA CYS A 103 -5.25 0.08 -12.64
C CYS A 103 -5.10 -1.30 -13.30
N PRO A 104 -5.55 -1.47 -14.55
CA PRO A 104 -5.55 -2.78 -15.23
C PRO A 104 -4.16 -3.43 -15.35
N LEU A 105 -3.10 -2.61 -15.38
CA LEU A 105 -1.71 -3.06 -15.46
C LEU A 105 -1.25 -3.82 -14.20
N ALA A 106 -1.97 -3.72 -13.08
CA ALA A 106 -1.64 -4.43 -11.84
C ALA A 106 -2.00 -5.92 -11.85
N LEU A 107 -2.73 -6.41 -12.86
CA LEU A 107 -3.20 -7.80 -12.93
C LEU A 107 -2.07 -8.85 -12.89
N PRO A 108 -0.91 -8.68 -13.57
CA PRO A 108 0.17 -9.67 -13.56
C PRO A 108 0.82 -9.89 -12.18
N LEU A 109 0.65 -8.95 -11.24
CA LEU A 109 1.15 -9.09 -9.86
C LEU A 109 0.47 -10.25 -9.12
N LEU A 110 -0.82 -10.47 -9.38
CA LEU A 110 -1.64 -11.46 -8.68
C LEU A 110 -1.25 -12.89 -9.06
N GLU A 111 -0.73 -13.08 -10.27
CA GLU A 111 -0.25 -14.37 -10.74
C GLU A 111 1.14 -14.74 -10.17
N GLN A 112 1.86 -13.76 -9.63
CA GLN A 112 3.17 -13.96 -8.99
C GLN A 112 3.08 -14.07 -7.46
N SER A 113 1.88 -13.97 -6.88
CA SER A 113 1.68 -14.31 -5.46
C SER A 113 2.16 -15.75 -5.25
N PRO A 114 2.92 -16.07 -4.18
CA PRO A 114 3.26 -17.45 -3.90
C PRO A 114 1.96 -18.20 -3.63
N THR A 115 1.45 -18.90 -4.65
CA THR A 115 0.50 -20.00 -4.50
C THR A 115 1.22 -21.15 -3.80
N GLY A 116 1.50 -20.95 -2.52
CA GLY A 116 1.80 -21.96 -1.54
C GLY A 116 0.95 -21.60 -0.34
N ALA A 117 -0.12 -22.37 -0.12
CA ALA A 117 -1.06 -22.16 0.97
C ALA A 117 -0.33 -21.77 2.27
N VAL A 118 -0.61 -20.59 2.80
CA VAL A 118 -0.22 -20.23 4.16
C VAL A 118 -1.27 -20.88 5.07
N PRO A 119 -0.94 -21.92 5.85
CA PRO A 119 -1.89 -22.47 6.80
C PRO A 119 -2.17 -21.42 7.87
N VAL A 120 -3.44 -21.02 8.00
CA VAL A 120 -3.93 -20.26 9.15
C VAL A 120 -3.93 -21.22 10.35
N PRO A 121 -3.20 -20.95 11.44
CA PRO A 121 -3.32 -21.76 12.65
C PRO A 121 -4.73 -21.58 13.23
N LEU A 122 -5.39 -22.70 13.55
CA LEU A 122 -6.58 -22.74 14.40
C LEU A 122 -6.22 -22.41 15.86
#